data_AF-W2TYT8-F1
#
_entry.id   AF-W2TYT8-F1
#
_cell.length_a   1.000
_cell.length_b   1.000
_cell.length_c   1.000
_cell.angle_alpha   90.00
_cell.angle_beta   90.00
_cell.angle_gamma   90.00
#
_symmetry.space_group_name_H-M   'P 1'
#
loop_
_entity.id
_entity.type
_entity.pdbx_description
1 polymer ?
#
loop_
_entity_poly.entity_id
_entity_poly.type
_entity_poly.pdbx_seq_one_letter_code
_entity_poly.pdbx_strand_id
1 'polypeptide(L)'
;MLSDCENGSATIIGRMMDFRTYLASPKVSLGVVDVRDVAKAHIEAMTRKETDGERILISARSMWFKNMLYWLRREFTKMVVLVTGASGYVALHCVQQLLDAGYSVRGTVRSKNNTQALTRKETDGERILISARSVWFKDMARWLRKEFKKMGYSITHSEAPNWILKLYNALKIDIHVAAVVHRVGPELQFDNTKSRELLGLTYMDVRKSLIEMVHSMIQYGMIRKTSGYEKWMKKEKKKMTMVTNRAQS
;
A
#
# COMPACT_ATOMS: atom_id res chain seq x y z
N MET A 1 32.85 -11.92 -41.33
CA MET A 1 32.55 -12.29 -39.93
C MET A 1 31.04 -12.36 -39.77
N LEU A 2 30.46 -13.55 -39.97
CA LEU A 2 29.13 -13.83 -39.43
C LEU A 2 29.35 -14.08 -37.94
N SER A 3 28.64 -13.37 -37.06
CA SER A 3 28.79 -13.62 -35.62
C SER A 3 28.04 -14.90 -35.28
N ASP A 4 28.72 -15.88 -34.70
CA ASP A 4 28.16 -17.18 -34.26
C ASP A 4 27.21 -17.06 -33.05
N CYS A 5 26.62 -15.88 -32.84
CA CYS A 5 25.73 -15.61 -31.73
C CYS A 5 24.32 -16.06 -32.09
N GLU A 6 23.81 -17.11 -31.42
CA GLU A 6 22.38 -17.40 -31.43
C GLU A 6 21.61 -16.14 -30.98
N ASN A 7 20.62 -15.72 -31.77
CA ASN A 7 19.72 -14.61 -31.46
C ASN A 7 20.38 -13.22 -31.27
N GLY A 8 21.45 -12.90 -31.98
CA GLY A 8 22.16 -11.61 -31.86
C GLY A 8 21.25 -10.37 -31.96
N SER A 9 20.36 -10.33 -32.96
CA SER A 9 19.43 -9.20 -33.15
C SER A 9 18.38 -9.08 -32.04
N ALA A 10 17.81 -10.20 -31.58
CA ALA A 10 16.84 -10.21 -30.48
C ALA A 10 17.49 -9.82 -29.14
N THR A 11 18.74 -10.21 -28.91
CA THR A 11 19.51 -9.82 -27.72
C THR A 11 19.78 -8.32 -27.70
N ILE A 12 20.11 -7.73 -28.86
CA ILE A 12 20.29 -6.28 -29.00
C ILE A 12 18.96 -5.56 -28.72
N ILE A 13 17.84 -6.03 -29.28
CA ILE A 13 16.51 -5.43 -29.04
C ILE A 13 16.11 -5.56 -27.55
N GLY A 14 16.31 -6.72 -26.93
CA GLY A 14 16.02 -6.93 -25.51
C GLY A 14 16.82 -5.98 -24.61
N ARG A 15 18.11 -5.80 -24.90
CA ARG A 15 18.95 -4.80 -24.21
C ARG A 15 18.53 -3.35 -24.50
N MET A 16 17.94 -3.05 -25.65
CA MET A 16 17.38 -1.73 -25.95
C MET A 16 16.09 -1.46 -25.18
N MET A 17 15.31 -2.51 -24.86
CA MET A 17 14.11 -2.40 -24.02
C MET A 17 14.44 -2.28 -22.53
N ASP A 18 15.54 -2.85 -22.08
CA ASP A 18 16.06 -2.64 -20.72
C ASP A 18 16.80 -1.31 -20.63
N PHE A 19 16.06 -0.26 -20.26
CA PHE A 19 16.54 1.13 -20.19
C PHE A 19 17.77 1.35 -19.27
N ARG A 20 18.20 0.32 -18.52
CA ARG A 20 19.40 0.35 -17.66
C ARG A 20 20.68 -0.02 -18.41
N THR A 21 20.61 -0.68 -19.56
CA THR A 21 21.79 -1.30 -20.21
C THR A 21 22.50 -0.37 -21.21
N TYR A 22 21.78 0.53 -21.89
CA TYR A 22 22.36 1.48 -22.85
C TYR A 22 22.27 2.93 -22.36
N LEU A 23 23.37 3.48 -21.83
CA LEU A 23 23.47 4.90 -21.49
C LEU A 23 23.39 5.82 -22.72
N ALA A 24 23.83 5.35 -23.89
CA ALA A 24 23.86 6.13 -25.12
C ALA A 24 23.68 5.25 -26.37
N SER A 25 22.95 5.79 -27.35
CA SER A 25 22.75 5.16 -28.66
C SER A 25 24.04 5.24 -29.49
N PRO A 26 24.59 4.12 -29.99
CA PRO A 26 25.66 4.18 -30.98
C PRO A 26 25.16 4.83 -32.27
N LYS A 27 26.02 5.60 -32.95
CA LYS A 27 25.72 6.25 -34.23
C LYS A 27 25.92 5.26 -35.38
N VAL A 28 25.05 4.25 -35.44
CA VAL A 28 25.05 3.24 -36.51
C VAL A 28 23.75 3.28 -37.30
N SER A 29 23.85 3.02 -38.60
CA SER A 29 22.71 2.84 -39.49
C SER A 29 22.63 1.37 -39.87
N LEU A 30 21.46 0.76 -39.68
CA LEU A 30 21.24 -0.65 -39.99
C LEU A 30 20.19 -0.77 -41.09
N GLY A 31 20.44 -1.68 -42.03
CA GLY A 31 19.40 -2.13 -42.96
C GLY A 31 18.37 -2.95 -42.19
N VAL A 32 17.11 -2.55 -42.25
CA VAL A 32 16.01 -3.29 -41.65
C VAL A 32 15.08 -3.82 -42.74
N VAL A 33 14.61 -5.03 -42.54
CA VAL A 33 13.69 -5.74 -43.43
C VAL A 33 12.66 -6.45 -42.56
N ASP A 34 11.42 -6.53 -43.04
CA ASP A 34 10.38 -7.31 -42.38
C ASP A 34 10.68 -8.81 -42.56
N VAL A 35 10.51 -9.59 -41.50
CA VAL A 35 10.72 -11.04 -41.53
C VAL A 35 9.85 -11.75 -42.57
N ARG A 36 8.68 -11.20 -42.93
CA ARG A 36 7.81 -11.73 -43.98
C ARG A 36 8.40 -11.52 -45.37
N ASP A 37 9.02 -10.36 -45.60
CA ASP A 37 9.70 -10.08 -46.87
C ASP A 37 10.94 -10.98 -47.02
N VAL A 38 11.66 -11.23 -45.92
CA VAL A 38 12.75 -12.20 -45.89
C VAL A 38 12.25 -13.59 -46.23
N ALA A 39 11.15 -14.06 -45.60
CA ALA A 39 10.58 -15.37 -45.88
C ALA A 39 10.15 -15.50 -47.36
N LYS A 40 9.50 -14.46 -47.91
CA LYS A 40 9.12 -14.43 -49.33
C LYS A 40 10.35 -14.48 -50.25
N ALA A 41 11.39 -13.72 -49.93
CA ALA A 41 12.62 -13.72 -50.70
C ALA A 41 13.34 -15.07 -50.66
N HIS A 42 13.30 -15.79 -49.52
CA HIS A 42 13.82 -17.15 -49.45
C HIS A 42 13.04 -18.11 -50.36
N ILE A 43 11.71 -18.00 -50.39
CA ILE A 43 10.87 -18.84 -51.27
C ILE A 43 11.21 -18.55 -52.74
N GLU A 44 11.29 -17.28 -53.14
CA GLU A 44 11.64 -16.89 -54.51
C GLU A 44 13.07 -17.33 -54.90
N ALA A 45 14.01 -17.29 -53.96
CA ALA A 45 15.37 -17.76 -54.19
C ALA A 45 15.44 -19.29 -54.37
N MET A 46 14.53 -20.05 -53.75
CA MET A 46 14.46 -21.50 -53.93
C MET A 46 13.76 -21.91 -55.25
N THR A 47 12.93 -21.05 -55.82
CA THR A 47 12.18 -21.38 -57.04
C THR A 47 12.90 -21.00 -58.33
N ARG A 48 13.88 -20.09 -58.26
CA ARG A 48 14.61 -19.57 -59.43
C ARG A 48 16.03 -20.13 -59.48
N LYS A 49 16.36 -20.84 -60.57
CA LYS A 49 17.72 -21.33 -60.81
C LYS A 49 18.75 -20.20 -61.02
N GLU A 50 18.28 -19.01 -61.37
CA GLU A 50 19.12 -17.82 -61.60
C GLU A 50 19.76 -17.29 -60.31
N THR A 51 19.22 -17.66 -59.15
CA THR A 51 19.72 -17.22 -57.84
C THR A 51 20.68 -18.23 -57.19
N ASP A 52 20.95 -19.36 -57.85
CA ASP A 52 21.84 -20.39 -57.33
C ASP A 52 23.29 -19.90 -57.27
N GLY A 53 23.88 -19.95 -56.08
CA GLY A 53 25.27 -19.51 -55.83
C GLY A 53 25.42 -18.01 -55.57
N GLU A 54 24.35 -17.22 -55.71
CA GLU A 54 24.38 -15.78 -55.51
C GLU A 54 24.22 -15.37 -54.04
N ARG A 55 24.87 -14.27 -53.64
CA ARG A 55 24.68 -13.66 -52.32
C ARG A 55 23.71 -12.49 -52.41
N ILE A 56 22.44 -12.76 -52.14
CA ILE A 56 21.39 -11.75 -52.25
C ILE A 56 21.24 -10.98 -50.92
N LEU A 57 21.52 -9.68 -50.95
CA LEU A 57 21.30 -8.77 -49.82
C LEU A 57 19.87 -8.22 -49.86
N ILE A 58 19.14 -8.36 -48.75
CA ILE A 58 17.76 -7.88 -48.64
C ILE A 58 17.71 -6.78 -47.58
N SER A 59 17.38 -5.56 -48.01
CA SER A 59 17.20 -4.41 -47.12
C SER A 59 16.10 -3.51 -47.68
N ALA A 60 15.04 -3.29 -46.90
CA ALA A 60 13.91 -2.46 -47.33
C ALA A 60 14.18 -0.97 -47.05
N ARG A 61 14.82 -0.66 -45.93
CA ARG A 61 15.21 0.70 -45.56
C ARG A 61 16.42 0.70 -44.64
N SER A 62 17.24 1.74 -44.74
CA SER A 62 18.28 2.03 -43.76
C SER A 62 17.68 2.88 -42.64
N MET A 63 17.76 2.40 -41.40
CA MET A 63 17.26 3.11 -40.23
C MET A 63 18.40 3.40 -39.25
N TRP A 64 18.51 4.67 -38.87
CA TRP A 64 19.40 5.08 -37.79
C TRP A 64 18.97 4.46 -36.46
N PHE A 65 19.94 3.97 -35.69
CA PHE A 65 19.68 3.37 -34.38
C PHE A 65 18.91 4.30 -33.42
N LYS A 66 19.18 5.62 -33.50
CA LYS A 66 18.43 6.65 -32.76
C LYS A 66 16.93 6.66 -33.11
N ASN A 67 16.59 6.50 -34.39
CA ASN A 67 15.20 6.49 -34.84
C ASN A 67 14.49 5.21 -34.38
N MET A 68 15.20 4.08 -34.40
CA MET A 68 14.72 2.80 -33.86
C MET A 68 14.39 2.91 -32.36
N LEU A 69 15.30 3.48 -31.57
CA LEU A 69 15.09 3.73 -30.13
C LEU A 69 13.89 4.65 -29.87
N TYR A 70 13.75 5.72 -30.66
CA TYR A 70 12.61 6.64 -30.54
C TYR A 70 11.28 5.93 -30.82
N TRP A 71 11.23 5.10 -31.86
CA TRP A 71 10.05 4.30 -32.20
C TRP A 71 9.70 3.29 -31.10
N LEU A 72 10.67 2.52 -30.62
CA LEU A 72 10.47 1.55 -29.53
C LEU A 72 9.99 2.25 -28.25
N ARG A 73 10.58 3.39 -27.89
CA ARG A 73 10.16 4.17 -26.73
C ARG A 73 8.74 4.71 -26.89
N ARG A 74 8.39 5.21 -28.07
CA ARG A 74 7.03 5.75 -28.31
C ARG A 74 5.96 4.66 -28.16
N GLU A 75 6.23 3.47 -28.64
CA GLU A 75 5.26 2.37 -28.66
C GLU A 75 5.17 1.63 -27.31
N PHE A 76 6.31 1.38 -26.65
CA PHE A 76 6.36 0.50 -25.47
C PHE A 76 6.45 1.25 -24.12
N THR A 77 6.72 2.56 -24.08
CA THR A 77 6.88 3.32 -22.80
C THR A 77 5.54 3.74 -22.16
N LYS A 78 4.39 3.32 -22.69
CA LYS A 78 3.06 3.64 -22.13
C LYS A 78 2.32 2.42 -21.57
N MET A 79 3.01 1.49 -20.92
CA MET A 79 2.31 0.54 -20.04
C MET A 79 1.86 1.26 -18.78
N VAL A 80 0.61 1.74 -18.81
CA VAL A 80 -0.06 2.33 -17.67
C VAL A 80 -0.80 1.23 -16.91
N VAL A 81 -0.39 0.97 -15.67
CA VAL A 81 -1.03 -0.03 -14.80
C VAL A 81 -2.16 0.64 -14.01
N LEU A 82 -3.38 0.13 -14.11
CA LEU A 82 -4.52 0.60 -13.33
C LEU A 82 -4.62 -0.17 -12.02
N VAL A 83 -4.49 0.52 -10.89
CA VAL A 83 -4.69 -0.04 -9.54
C VAL A 83 -6.05 0.39 -9.01
N THR A 84 -6.97 -0.57 -8.88
CA THR A 84 -8.28 -0.30 -8.30
C THR A 84 -8.21 -0.27 -6.78
N GLY A 85 -8.65 0.81 -6.14
CA GLY A 85 -8.54 0.97 -4.68
C GLY A 85 -7.15 1.32 -4.20
N ALA A 86 -6.46 2.24 -4.90
CA ALA A 86 -5.09 2.67 -4.62
C ALA A 86 -4.89 3.24 -3.20
N SER A 87 -5.96 3.64 -2.51
CA SER A 87 -5.92 4.10 -1.11
C SER A 87 -5.82 2.96 -0.08
N GLY A 88 -5.88 1.69 -0.50
CA GLY A 88 -5.75 0.54 0.41
C GLY A 88 -4.30 0.35 0.86
N TYR A 89 -4.11 -0.19 2.07
CA TYR A 89 -2.77 -0.45 2.63
C TYR A 89 -1.90 -1.34 1.72
N VAL A 90 -2.46 -2.45 1.24
CA VAL A 90 -1.77 -3.35 0.29
C VAL A 90 -1.58 -2.67 -1.07
N ALA A 91 -2.59 -1.93 -1.53
CA ALA A 91 -2.55 -1.26 -2.82
C ALA A 91 -1.45 -0.19 -2.88
N LEU A 92 -1.21 0.54 -1.78
CA LEU A 92 -0.09 1.47 -1.63
C LEU A 92 1.27 0.79 -1.83
N HIS A 93 1.47 -0.37 -1.22
CA HIS A 93 2.69 -1.16 -1.42
C HIS A 93 2.84 -1.67 -2.86
N CYS A 94 1.73 -2.04 -3.53
CA CYS A 94 1.76 -2.41 -4.94
C CYS A 94 2.07 -1.20 -5.84
N VAL A 95 1.48 -0.04 -5.58
CA VAL A 95 1.74 1.20 -6.32
C VAL A 95 3.21 1.58 -6.20
N GLN A 96 3.78 1.54 -4.98
CA GLN A 96 5.20 1.83 -4.77
C GLN A 96 6.10 0.88 -5.58
N GLN A 97 5.86 -0.43 -5.52
CA GLN A 97 6.65 -1.41 -6.28
C GLN A 97 6.55 -1.21 -7.80
N LEU A 98 5.36 -0.87 -8.29
CA LEU A 98 5.15 -0.57 -9.71
C LEU A 98 5.90 0.69 -10.15
N LEU A 99 5.90 1.73 -9.31
CA LEU A 99 6.66 2.95 -9.56
C LEU A 99 8.18 2.72 -9.50
N ASP A 100 8.66 1.95 -8.52
CA ASP A 100 10.09 1.58 -8.39
C ASP A 100 10.59 0.73 -9.56
N ALA A 101 9.69 -0.09 -10.13
CA ALA A 101 9.95 -0.86 -11.34
C ALA A 101 9.84 -0.02 -12.63
N GLY A 102 9.53 1.28 -12.54
CA GLY A 102 9.51 2.22 -13.67
C GLY A 102 8.19 2.23 -14.46
N TYR A 103 7.12 1.63 -13.93
CA TYR A 103 5.80 1.68 -14.58
C TYR A 103 5.07 2.98 -14.27
N SER A 104 4.22 3.42 -15.20
CA SER A 104 3.27 4.49 -14.95
C SER A 104 2.01 3.89 -14.29
N VAL A 105 1.57 4.44 -13.16
CA VAL A 105 0.42 3.89 -12.42
C VAL A 105 -0.76 4.89 -12.40
N ARG A 106 -1.98 4.38 -12.63
CA ARG A 106 -3.24 5.13 -12.39
C ARG A 106 -4.02 4.43 -11.29
N GLY A 107 -4.38 5.17 -10.25
CA GLY A 107 -5.14 4.62 -9.12
C GLY A 107 -6.60 5.07 -9.12
N THR A 108 -7.55 4.17 -8.80
CA THR A 108 -8.92 4.56 -8.43
C THR A 108 -9.08 4.62 -6.91
N VAL A 109 -9.83 5.60 -6.41
CA VAL A 109 -10.03 5.85 -4.97
C VAL A 109 -11.52 6.03 -4.68
N ARG A 110 -12.00 5.51 -3.54
CA ARG A 110 -13.44 5.57 -3.16
C ARG A 110 -13.90 6.95 -2.69
N SER A 111 -12.98 7.78 -2.17
CA SER A 111 -13.30 9.14 -1.70
C SER A 111 -12.09 10.06 -1.80
N LYS A 112 -12.30 11.29 -2.30
CA LYS A 112 -11.26 12.32 -2.46
C LYS A 112 -10.75 12.89 -1.13
N ASN A 113 -11.47 12.70 -0.02
CA ASN A 113 -11.07 13.30 1.26
C ASN A 113 -9.79 12.67 1.86
N ASN A 114 -9.47 11.41 1.52
CA ASN A 114 -8.28 10.71 2.03
C ASN A 114 -7.10 10.67 1.03
N THR A 115 -7.13 11.46 -0.05
CA THR A 115 -6.11 11.38 -1.12
C THR A 115 -4.98 12.38 -0.98
N GLN A 116 -5.00 13.26 0.02
CA GLN A 116 -3.96 14.30 0.17
C GLN A 116 -2.55 13.72 0.29
N ALA A 117 -2.41 12.55 0.93
CA ALA A 117 -1.15 11.80 1.03
C ALA A 117 -0.64 11.24 -0.32
N LEU A 118 -1.52 11.04 -1.30
CA LEU A 118 -1.17 10.46 -2.60
C LEU A 118 -0.87 11.53 -3.65
N THR A 119 -1.30 12.76 -3.42
CA THR A 119 -1.19 13.85 -4.39
C THR A 119 0.01 14.76 -4.11
N ARG A 120 0.51 14.80 -2.87
CA ARG A 120 1.61 15.69 -2.48
C ARG A 120 2.95 14.97 -2.61
N LYS A 121 3.88 15.55 -3.37
CA LYS A 121 5.28 15.07 -3.42
C LYS A 121 5.98 15.16 -2.06
N GLU A 122 5.53 16.07 -1.18
CA GLU A 122 6.12 16.23 0.16
C GLU A 122 5.88 15.03 1.09
N THR A 123 4.94 14.14 0.75
CA THR A 123 4.64 12.94 1.53
C THR A 123 5.34 11.68 1.00
N ASP A 124 6.02 11.76 -0.15
CA ASP A 124 6.73 10.64 -0.77
C ASP A 124 7.95 10.25 0.08
N GLY A 125 7.93 9.04 0.66
CA GLY A 125 9.01 8.49 1.49
C GLY A 125 8.99 8.89 2.97
N GLU A 126 8.06 9.75 3.39
CA GLU A 126 7.93 10.16 4.81
C GLU A 126 7.19 9.11 5.64
N ARG A 127 7.72 8.81 6.84
CA ARG A 127 7.01 7.99 7.85
C ARG A 127 6.08 8.88 8.66
N ILE A 128 4.80 8.90 8.28
CA ILE A 128 3.79 9.70 8.96
C ILE A 128 3.12 8.88 10.07
N LEU A 129 3.29 9.30 11.32
CA LEU A 129 2.61 8.69 12.47
C LEU A 129 1.13 9.06 12.47
N ILE A 130 0.25 8.07 12.38
CA ILE A 130 -1.19 8.22 12.54
C ILE A 130 -1.56 7.85 13.97
N SER A 131 -1.30 8.76 14.90
CA SER A 131 -1.74 8.63 16.29
C SER A 131 -2.50 9.90 16.68
N ALA A 132 -3.56 9.76 17.48
CA ALA A 132 -4.31 10.92 17.95
C ALA A 132 -3.57 11.60 19.12
N ARG A 133 -3.20 10.78 20.11
CA ARG A 133 -2.41 11.10 21.30
C ARG A 133 -2.08 9.81 22.03
N SER A 134 -0.97 9.82 22.75
CA SER A 134 -0.68 8.79 23.74
C SER A 134 -1.50 9.06 25.00
N VAL A 135 -2.02 8.00 25.60
CA VAL A 135 -2.80 8.08 26.84
C VAL A 135 -2.27 7.04 27.81
N TRP A 136 -2.06 7.47 29.06
CA TRP A 136 -1.67 6.56 30.12
C TRP A 136 -2.77 5.54 30.43
N PHE A 137 -2.36 4.31 30.73
CA PHE A 137 -3.28 3.22 31.07
C PHE A 137 -4.20 3.58 32.25
N LYS A 138 -3.66 4.34 33.22
CA LYS A 138 -4.41 4.90 34.35
C LYS A 138 -5.58 5.79 33.93
N ASP A 139 -5.38 6.64 32.93
CA ASP A 139 -6.41 7.55 32.46
C ASP A 139 -7.50 6.78 31.71
N MET A 140 -7.11 5.80 30.89
CA MET A 140 -8.06 4.86 30.26
C MET A 140 -8.89 4.12 31.31
N ALA A 141 -8.25 3.54 32.33
CA ALA A 141 -8.93 2.85 33.42
C ALA A 141 -9.88 3.78 34.19
N ARG A 142 -9.48 5.04 34.42
CA ARG A 142 -10.32 6.07 35.06
C ARG A 142 -11.55 6.40 34.23
N TRP A 143 -11.39 6.56 32.91
CA TRP A 143 -12.50 6.83 31.99
C TRP A 143 -13.49 5.66 31.95
N LEU A 144 -12.99 4.44 31.79
CA LEU A 144 -13.82 3.24 31.75
C LEU A 144 -14.57 3.05 33.08
N ARG A 145 -13.91 3.23 34.22
CA ARG A 145 -14.56 3.13 35.53
C ARG A 145 -15.67 4.17 35.69
N LYS A 146 -15.43 5.41 35.26
CA LYS A 146 -16.42 6.49 35.38
C LYS A 146 -17.73 6.15 34.66
N GLU A 147 -17.64 5.53 33.48
CA GLU A 147 -18.81 5.16 32.68
C GLU A 147 -19.42 3.82 33.12
N PHE A 148 -18.61 2.77 33.20
CA PHE A 148 -19.10 1.39 33.34
C PHE A 148 -19.36 0.96 34.79
N LYS A 149 -18.86 1.68 35.81
CA LYS A 149 -19.17 1.40 37.22
C LYS A 149 -20.68 1.45 37.50
N LYS A 150 -21.38 2.40 36.87
CA LYS A 150 -22.85 2.54 36.99
C LYS A 150 -23.60 1.34 36.38
N MET A 151 -22.96 0.61 35.47
CA MET A 151 -23.52 -0.54 34.78
C MET A 151 -23.12 -1.87 35.45
N GLY A 152 -22.42 -1.82 36.58
CA GLY A 152 -22.04 -3.00 37.37
C GLY A 152 -20.69 -3.62 36.99
N TYR A 153 -19.84 -2.92 36.23
CA TYR A 153 -18.48 -3.37 35.95
C TYR A 153 -17.49 -2.82 36.98
N SER A 154 -16.63 -3.68 37.51
CA SER A 154 -15.53 -3.30 38.39
C SER A 154 -14.23 -3.23 37.61
N ILE A 155 -13.60 -2.06 37.56
CA ILE A 155 -12.35 -1.81 36.85
C ILE A 155 -11.29 -1.40 37.90
N THR A 156 -10.22 -2.16 37.98
CA THR A 156 -9.09 -1.93 38.90
C THR A 156 -8.27 -0.72 38.45
N HIS A 157 -7.93 0.17 39.39
CA HIS A 157 -7.15 1.41 39.14
C HIS A 157 -5.69 1.31 39.61
N SER A 158 -5.35 0.28 40.38
CA SER A 158 -4.02 0.16 40.97
C SER A 158 -2.99 -0.22 39.91
N GLU A 159 -2.01 0.66 39.70
CA GLU A 159 -0.79 0.33 38.97
C GLU A 159 0.00 -0.66 39.84
N ALA A 160 0.25 -1.85 39.30
CA ALA A 160 1.18 -2.76 39.93
C ALA A 160 2.57 -2.12 39.86
N PRO A 161 3.28 -1.93 40.99
CA PRO A 161 4.66 -1.48 40.99
C PRO A 161 5.51 -2.30 40.00
N ASN A 162 6.46 -1.65 39.34
CA ASN A 162 7.30 -2.30 38.32
C ASN A 162 7.98 -3.58 38.83
N TRP A 163 8.31 -3.66 40.12
CA TRP A 163 8.87 -4.86 40.74
C TRP A 163 7.87 -6.02 40.84
N ILE A 164 6.58 -5.74 41.05
CA ILE A 164 5.52 -6.76 41.05
C ILE A 164 5.33 -7.32 39.64
N LEU A 165 5.36 -6.48 38.60
CA LEU A 165 5.29 -6.97 37.21
C LEU A 165 6.50 -7.83 36.83
N LYS A 166 7.71 -7.44 37.26
CA LYS A 166 8.93 -8.23 37.06
C LYS A 166 8.85 -9.58 37.79
N LEU A 167 8.33 -9.58 39.03
CA LEU A 167 8.12 -10.80 39.82
C LEU A 167 7.06 -11.71 39.18
N TYR A 168 5.95 -11.16 38.70
CA TYR A 168 4.91 -11.90 37.97
C TYR A 168 5.44 -12.56 36.69
N ASN A 169 6.29 -11.85 35.94
CA ASN A 169 6.96 -12.39 34.75
C ASN A 169 7.94 -13.52 35.12
N ALA A 170 8.72 -13.35 36.19
CA ALA A 170 9.65 -14.36 36.68
C ALA A 170 8.92 -15.65 37.12
N LEU A 171 7.70 -15.53 37.64
CA LEU A 171 6.86 -16.65 38.04
C LEU A 171 6.08 -17.31 36.87
N LYS A 172 6.21 -16.81 35.63
CA LYS A 172 5.55 -17.34 34.40
C LYS A 172 4.04 -17.62 34.57
N ILE A 173 3.35 -16.82 35.37
CA ILE A 173 1.93 -17.04 35.71
C ILE A 173 1.01 -16.81 34.50
N ASP A 174 1.42 -15.98 33.53
CA ASP A 174 0.62 -15.66 32.35
C ASP A 174 1.51 -15.31 31.13
N ILE A 175 1.26 -15.94 29.98
CA ILE A 175 2.08 -15.77 28.75
C ILE A 175 1.93 -14.38 28.14
N HIS A 176 0.79 -13.73 28.40
CA HIS A 176 0.51 -12.39 27.86
C HIS A 176 1.29 -11.29 28.59
N VAL A 177 1.70 -11.52 29.85
CA VAL A 177 2.48 -10.56 30.64
C VAL A 177 3.92 -10.49 30.14
N ALA A 178 4.51 -11.62 29.75
CA ALA A 178 5.87 -11.68 29.21
C ALA A 178 6.06 -10.80 27.96
N ALA A 179 5.02 -10.70 27.11
CA ALA A 179 5.03 -9.86 25.92
C ALA A 179 4.97 -8.35 26.21
N VAL A 180 4.48 -7.96 27.40
CA VAL A 180 4.23 -6.56 27.76
C VAL A 180 5.31 -6.00 28.68
N VAL A 181 6.01 -6.85 29.45
CA VAL A 181 7.02 -6.43 30.44
C VAL A 181 8.14 -5.56 29.83
N HIS A 182 8.56 -5.82 28.60
CA HIS A 182 9.57 -5.02 27.91
C HIS A 182 9.06 -3.67 27.37
N ARG A 183 7.74 -3.45 27.37
CA ARG A 183 7.08 -2.18 26.96
C ARG A 183 6.68 -1.31 28.14
N VAL A 184 6.87 -1.79 29.38
CA VAL A 184 6.54 -1.05 30.60
C VAL A 184 7.67 -0.08 30.89
N GLY A 185 7.43 1.22 30.70
CA GLY A 185 8.47 2.25 30.71
C GLY A 185 7.90 3.68 30.60
N PRO A 186 8.73 4.67 30.24
CA PRO A 186 8.33 6.08 30.19
C PRO A 186 7.27 6.35 29.12
N GLU A 187 6.54 7.46 29.27
CA GLU A 187 5.50 7.89 28.35
C GLU A 187 6.05 8.04 26.93
N LEU A 188 5.61 7.18 26.01
CA LEU A 188 5.85 7.34 24.59
C LEU A 188 4.99 8.52 24.11
N GLN A 189 5.53 9.73 24.08
CA GLN A 189 4.88 10.85 23.43
C GLN A 189 5.13 10.80 21.92
N PHE A 190 4.07 10.60 21.15
CA PHE A 190 4.14 10.64 19.68
C PHE A 190 3.80 12.05 19.20
N ASP A 191 4.69 12.62 18.39
CA ASP A 191 4.44 13.87 17.69
C ASP A 191 3.57 13.61 16.45
N ASN A 192 2.37 14.19 16.45
CA ASN A 192 1.37 14.00 15.40
C ASN A 192 1.29 15.22 14.47
N THR A 193 2.21 16.18 14.59
CA THR A 193 2.23 17.44 13.85
C THR A 193 2.27 17.21 12.34
N LYS A 194 3.18 16.34 11.87
CA LYS A 194 3.28 15.95 10.45
C LYS A 194 1.95 15.44 9.88
N SER A 195 1.22 14.63 10.65
CA SER A 195 -0.05 14.05 10.17
C SER A 195 -1.19 15.07 10.08
N ARG A 196 -1.16 16.13 10.89
CA ARG A 196 -2.16 17.21 10.85
C ARG A 196 -1.84 18.20 9.75
N GLU A 197 -0.58 18.57 9.60
CA GLU A 197 -0.13 19.59 8.64
C GLU A 197 -0.06 19.06 7.20
N LEU A 198 0.52 17.87 7.01
CA LEU A 198 0.69 17.31 5.67
C LEU A 198 -0.59 16.66 5.13
N LEU A 199 -1.38 16.04 6.01
CA LEU A 199 -2.55 15.24 5.61
C LEU A 199 -3.90 15.87 5.99
N GLY A 200 -3.92 16.97 6.75
CA GLY A 200 -5.16 17.61 7.19
C GLY A 200 -6.03 16.73 8.10
N LEU A 201 -5.45 15.71 8.74
CA LEU A 201 -6.20 14.73 9.53
C LEU A 201 -6.72 15.34 10.83
N THR A 202 -8.02 15.23 11.04
CA THR A 202 -8.66 15.49 12.33
C THR A 202 -8.83 14.17 13.07
N TYR A 203 -8.34 14.13 14.31
CA TYR A 203 -8.38 12.92 15.13
C TYR A 203 -9.61 12.93 16.04
N MET A 204 -10.29 11.79 16.10
CA MET A 204 -11.38 11.58 17.05
C MET A 204 -10.86 11.56 18.49
N ASP A 205 -11.74 11.92 19.43
CA ASP A 205 -11.43 11.87 20.85
C ASP A 205 -11.24 10.43 21.33
N VAL A 206 -10.03 10.11 21.81
CA VAL A 206 -9.63 8.76 22.26
C VAL A 206 -10.57 8.20 23.33
N ARG A 207 -11.04 9.05 24.26
CA ARG A 207 -11.97 8.62 25.32
C ARG A 207 -13.28 8.11 24.73
N LYS A 208 -13.85 8.85 23.76
CA LYS A 208 -15.09 8.44 23.07
C LYS A 208 -14.91 7.10 22.34
N SER A 209 -13.85 6.97 21.55
CA SER A 209 -13.56 5.73 20.81
C SER A 209 -13.38 4.52 21.74
N LEU A 210 -12.69 4.71 22.87
CA LEU A 210 -12.48 3.65 23.85
C LEU A 210 -13.81 3.17 24.49
N ILE A 211 -14.70 4.11 24.82
CA ILE A 211 -16.02 3.79 25.39
C ILE A 211 -16.87 3.02 24.38
N GLU A 212 -16.92 3.49 23.13
CA GLU A 212 -17.67 2.83 22.03
C GLU A 212 -17.13 1.42 21.73
N MET A 213 -15.81 1.25 21.78
CA MET A 213 -15.16 -0.05 21.63
C MET A 213 -15.61 -1.01 22.74
N VAL A 214 -15.58 -0.60 24.00
CA VAL A 214 -16.01 -1.46 25.12
C VAL A 214 -17.49 -1.80 25.04
N HIS A 215 -18.35 -0.86 24.65
CA HIS A 215 -19.76 -1.15 24.36
C HIS A 215 -19.92 -2.24 23.28
N SER A 216 -19.14 -2.15 22.21
CA SER A 216 -19.13 -3.15 21.13
C SER A 216 -18.67 -4.51 21.64
N MET A 217 -17.59 -4.57 22.42
CA MET A 217 -17.09 -5.83 23.00
C MET A 217 -18.14 -6.51 23.90
N ILE A 218 -18.87 -5.74 24.70
CA ILE A 218 -19.97 -6.26 25.53
C ILE A 218 -21.12 -6.76 24.65
N GLN A 219 -21.47 -6.04 23.58
CA GLN A 219 -22.55 -6.43 22.67
C GLN A 219 -22.25 -7.73 21.92
N TYR A 220 -21.04 -7.87 21.37
CA TYR A 220 -20.54 -9.05 20.68
C TYR A 220 -20.22 -10.23 21.60
N GLY A 221 -20.35 -10.06 22.93
CA GLY A 221 -20.19 -11.14 23.90
C GLY A 221 -18.74 -11.46 24.29
N MET A 222 -17.78 -10.61 23.90
CA MET A 222 -16.39 -10.73 24.35
C MET A 222 -16.24 -10.39 25.84
N ILE A 223 -17.15 -9.56 26.38
CA ILE A 223 -17.24 -9.22 27.80
C ILE A 223 -18.62 -9.64 28.30
N ARG A 224 -18.68 -10.31 29.46
CA ARG A 224 -19.93 -10.75 30.09
C ARG A 224 -20.86 -9.56 30.31
N LYS A 225 -22.09 -9.69 29.80
CA LYS A 225 -23.17 -8.72 30.06
C LYS A 225 -23.59 -8.79 31.52
N THR A 226 -23.48 -7.67 32.23
CA THR A 226 -24.04 -7.52 33.57
C THR A 226 -25.53 -7.18 33.48
N SER A 227 -26.30 -7.56 34.50
CA SER A 227 -27.72 -7.19 34.61
C SER A 227 -27.93 -5.67 34.63
N GLY A 228 -26.97 -4.91 35.16
CA GLY A 228 -26.95 -3.44 35.12
C GLY A 228 -26.80 -2.88 33.71
N TYR A 229 -25.96 -3.50 32.87
CA TYR A 229 -25.76 -3.10 31.48
C TYR A 229 -26.99 -3.35 30.61
N GLU A 230 -27.67 -4.48 30.81
CA GLU A 230 -28.90 -4.79 30.05
C GLU A 230 -30.03 -3.81 30.36
N LYS A 231 -30.18 -3.42 31.63
CA LYS A 231 -31.12 -2.37 32.04
C LYS A 231 -30.79 -1.02 31.38
N TRP A 232 -29.51 -0.67 31.34
CA TRP A 232 -29.05 0.55 30.67
C TRP A 232 -29.35 0.53 29.17
N MET A 233 -29.03 -0.57 28.47
CA MET A 233 -29.32 -0.73 27.04
C MET A 233 -30.81 -0.62 26.71
N LYS A 234 -31.70 -1.20 27.54
CA LYS A 234 -33.16 -1.05 27.36
C LYS A 234 -33.59 0.40 27.49
N LYS A 235 -33.04 1.14 28.47
CA LYS A 235 -33.32 2.57 28.66
C LYS A 235 -32.82 3.42 27.48
N GLU A 236 -31.65 3.10 26.96
CA GLU A 236 -31.03 3.86 25.86
C GLU A 236 -31.73 3.61 24.52
N LYS A 237 -32.12 2.36 24.23
CA LYS A 237 -33.00 2.06 23.07
C LYS A 237 -34.31 2.84 23.14
N LYS A 238 -34.95 2.90 24.32
CA LYS A 238 -36.20 3.65 24.51
C LYS A 238 -36.03 5.15 24.24
N LYS A 239 -34.90 5.75 24.67
CA LYS A 239 -34.56 7.14 24.34
C LYS A 239 -34.37 7.36 22.83
N MET A 240 -33.63 6.47 22.17
CA MET A 240 -33.34 6.60 20.73
C MET A 240 -34.61 6.55 19.88
N THR A 241 -35.57 5.68 20.25
CA THR A 241 -36.89 5.58 19.59
C THR A 241 -37.75 6.84 19.82
N MET A 242 -37.67 7.48 20.99
CA MET A 242 -38.40 8.73 21.23
C MET A 242 -37.83 9.93 20.45
N VAL A 243 -36.51 9.99 20.27
CA VAL A 243 -35.85 11.06 19.51
C VAL A 243 -36.12 10.94 18.01
N THR A 244 -36.08 9.71 17.47
CA THR A 244 -36.41 9.45 16.07
C THR A 244 -37.87 9.77 15.75
N ASN A 245 -38.80 9.42 16.64
CA ASN A 245 -40.22 9.79 16.49
C ASN A 245 -40.48 11.30 16.57
N ARG A 246 -39.65 12.07 17.29
CA ARG A 246 -39.74 13.55 17.37
C ARG A 246 -39.09 14.28 16.18
N ALA A 247 -38.17 13.63 15.47
CA ALA A 247 -37.53 14.21 14.28
C ALA A 247 -38.34 13.96 13.00
N GLN A 248 -39.37 13.11 13.07
CA GLN A 248 -40.27 12.75 11.97
C GLN A 248 -41.68 13.39 12.09
N SER A 249 -41.91 14.16 13.15
CA SER A 249 -43.13 14.96 13.41
C SER A 249 -42.82 16.45 13.27
#